data_AF-A0AAU3WDQ0-F1
#
_entry.id   AF-A0AAU3WDQ0-F1
#
_cell.length_a   1.000
_cell.length_b   1.000
_cell.length_c   1.000
_cell.angle_alpha   90.00
_cell.angle_beta   90.00
_cell.angle_gamma   90.00
#
_symmetry.space_group_name_H-M   'P 1'
#
loop_
_entity.id
_entity.type
_entity.pdbx_description
1 polymer ?
#
loop_
_entity_poly.entity_id
_entity_poly.type
_entity_poly.pdbx_seq_one_letter_code
_entity_poly.pdbx_strand_id
1 'polypeptide(L)'
;MADVAHGVHEHLARATPPQRFAVPYGVCTEPSNVAAGGHDCPVRFRCVGCGHFRTDVSYLPDLEAYLADLLRSRERLAAFSADTWARDEAMPSDEEITRVRRLIRRVRTDLDDLTHEDRTQIQQAVAVVRRSRQVVTLGMPRVAAPVLNPRPERPSV
;
A
#
# COMPACT_ATOMS: atom_id res chain seq x y z
N MET A 1 11.00 -57.90 -17.20
CA MET A 1 9.59 -57.51 -17.38
C MET A 1 9.19 -56.69 -16.16
N ALA A 2 8.75 -55.45 -16.20
CA ALA A 2 8.71 -54.42 -17.23
C ALA A 2 8.67 -53.08 -16.48
N ASP A 3 9.35 -52.10 -17.07
CA ASP A 3 9.48 -50.70 -16.70
C ASP A 3 8.10 -50.02 -16.48
N VAL A 4 7.93 -49.26 -15.39
CA VAL A 4 6.71 -48.50 -15.10
C VAL A 4 6.99 -47.00 -15.20
N ALA A 5 6.58 -46.44 -16.34
CA ALA A 5 6.09 -45.07 -16.57
C ALA A 5 7.00 -43.92 -16.07
N HIS A 6 7.86 -43.32 -16.90
CA HIS A 6 7.48 -42.30 -17.91
C HIS A 6 6.25 -41.45 -17.55
N GLY A 7 6.53 -40.20 -17.17
CA GLY A 7 5.71 -39.06 -17.58
C GLY A 7 4.82 -38.45 -16.51
N VAL A 8 5.38 -37.57 -15.68
CA VAL A 8 4.64 -36.39 -15.19
C VAL A 8 5.58 -35.18 -15.14
N HIS A 9 5.92 -34.63 -16.31
CA HIS A 9 6.23 -33.20 -16.37
C HIS A 9 4.90 -32.45 -16.32
N GLU A 10 4.33 -32.38 -15.12
CA GLU A 10 3.17 -31.53 -14.89
C GLU A 10 3.62 -30.10 -15.13
N HIS A 11 3.08 -29.47 -16.18
CA HIS A 11 3.13 -28.03 -16.31
C HIS A 11 2.58 -27.47 -15.01
N LEU A 12 3.46 -26.88 -14.19
CA LEU A 12 3.07 -26.04 -13.06
C LEU A 12 1.94 -25.15 -13.57
N ALA A 13 0.71 -25.47 -13.15
CA ALA A 13 -0.46 -24.71 -13.49
C ALA A 13 -0.10 -23.27 -13.16
N ARG A 14 -0.08 -22.41 -14.18
CA ARG A 14 0.18 -20.99 -14.02
C ARG A 14 -0.89 -20.50 -13.05
N ALA A 15 -0.55 -20.41 -11.77
CA ALA A 15 -1.47 -20.02 -10.74
C ALA A 15 -2.06 -18.70 -11.19
N THR A 16 -3.38 -18.66 -11.40
CA THR A 16 -4.06 -17.41 -11.72
C THR A 16 -3.62 -16.42 -10.64
N PRO A 17 -2.99 -15.29 -11.03
CA PRO A 17 -2.51 -14.33 -10.05
C PRO A 17 -3.68 -13.92 -9.17
N PRO A 18 -3.46 -13.71 -7.85
CA PRO A 18 -4.52 -13.32 -6.94
C PRO A 18 -5.20 -12.07 -7.50
N GLN A 19 -6.53 -11.96 -7.50
CA GLN A 19 -7.25 -10.80 -8.10
C GLN A 19 -6.84 -9.43 -7.51
N ARG A 20 -6.02 -9.44 -6.46
CA ARG A 20 -5.57 -8.28 -5.71
C ARG A 20 -4.11 -8.48 -5.33
N PHE A 21 -3.33 -7.42 -5.46
CA PHE A 21 -1.95 -7.39 -5.02
C PHE A 21 -1.79 -6.47 -3.81
N ALA A 22 -1.01 -6.90 -2.84
CA ALA A 22 -0.71 -6.12 -1.63
C ALA A 22 0.08 -4.86 -1.95
N VAL A 23 -0.38 -3.70 -1.48
CA VAL A 23 0.37 -2.44 -1.63
C VAL A 23 0.34 -1.66 -0.32
N PRO A 24 1.19 -0.63 -0.16
CA PRO A 24 1.11 0.24 1.01
C PRO A 24 -0.33 0.74 1.23
N TYR A 25 -0.82 0.55 2.46
CA TYR A 25 -2.12 1.00 2.94
C TYR A 25 -3.36 0.39 2.23
N GLY A 26 -3.21 -0.71 1.49
CA GLY A 26 -4.34 -1.31 0.80
C GLY A 26 -3.97 -2.42 -0.18
N VAL A 27 -4.75 -2.50 -1.25
CA VAL A 27 -4.56 -3.45 -2.35
C VAL A 27 -4.69 -2.77 -3.71
N CYS A 28 -3.93 -3.27 -4.68
CA CYS A 28 -4.08 -2.94 -6.09
C CYS A 28 -4.98 -3.97 -6.77
N THR A 29 -5.88 -3.50 -7.63
CA THR A 29 -6.79 -4.35 -8.43
C THR A 29 -6.57 -4.21 -9.94
N GLU A 30 -5.46 -3.59 -10.36
CA GLU A 30 -5.17 -3.43 -11.80
C GLU A 30 -4.68 -4.77 -12.37
N PRO A 31 -5.42 -5.39 -13.31
CA PRO A 31 -5.15 -6.77 -13.73
C PRO A 31 -3.72 -6.98 -14.23
N SER A 32 -3.18 -6.04 -15.01
CA SER A 32 -1.82 -6.12 -15.55
C SER A 32 -0.78 -6.12 -14.43
N ASN A 33 -0.84 -5.13 -13.55
CA ASN A 33 0.08 -5.00 -12.42
C ASN A 33 -0.05 -6.16 -11.42
N VAL A 34 -1.26 -6.66 -11.22
CA VAL A 34 -1.53 -7.83 -10.38
C VAL A 34 -0.89 -9.08 -10.97
N ALA A 35 -1.03 -9.31 -12.27
CA ALA A 35 -0.38 -10.43 -12.96
C ALA A 35 1.15 -10.34 -12.91
N ALA A 36 1.69 -9.13 -12.89
CA ALA A 36 3.11 -8.85 -12.73
C ALA A 36 3.59 -8.88 -11.26
N GLY A 37 2.76 -9.29 -10.30
CA GLY A 37 3.15 -9.32 -8.89
C GLY A 37 3.54 -7.95 -8.33
N GLY A 38 2.92 -6.87 -8.83
CA GLY A 38 3.16 -5.50 -8.39
C GLY A 38 4.34 -4.78 -9.05
N HIS A 39 5.06 -5.44 -9.95
CA HIS A 39 6.28 -4.90 -10.56
C HIS A 39 6.05 -3.97 -11.76
N ASP A 40 4.85 -3.99 -12.35
CA ASP A 40 4.52 -3.23 -13.57
C ASP A 40 3.79 -1.91 -13.30
N CYS A 41 3.68 -1.46 -12.04
CA CYS A 41 2.90 -0.28 -11.69
C CYS A 41 3.55 1.01 -12.22
N PRO A 42 2.92 1.76 -13.14
CA PRO A 42 3.52 2.96 -13.72
C PRO A 42 3.63 4.11 -12.72
N VAL A 43 2.75 4.15 -11.72
CA VAL A 43 2.71 5.21 -10.70
C VAL A 43 3.53 4.88 -9.46
N ARG A 44 4.29 3.77 -9.44
CA ARG A 44 5.33 3.38 -8.46
C ARG A 44 5.13 3.89 -7.03
N PHE A 45 4.71 3.03 -6.10
CA PHE A 45 4.50 3.36 -4.68
C PHE A 45 3.50 4.50 -4.38
N ARG A 46 2.96 5.22 -5.38
CA ARG A 46 1.93 6.27 -5.21
C ARG A 46 0.50 5.72 -5.27
N CYS A 47 0.26 4.58 -4.63
CA CYS A 47 -0.99 3.83 -4.77
C CYS A 47 -2.23 4.65 -4.37
N VAL A 48 -2.14 5.50 -3.35
CA VAL A 48 -3.26 6.36 -2.89
C VAL A 48 -3.76 7.32 -4.00
N GLY A 49 -2.93 7.63 -4.99
CA GLY A 49 -3.32 8.43 -6.16
C GLY A 49 -3.90 7.62 -7.33
N CYS A 50 -3.86 6.28 -7.28
CA CYS A 50 -4.24 5.40 -8.39
C CYS A 50 -5.74 5.02 -8.36
N GLY A 51 -6.37 4.96 -9.55
CA GLY A 51 -7.78 4.53 -9.69
C GLY A 51 -8.04 3.05 -9.35
N HIS A 52 -7.01 2.21 -9.31
CA HIS A 52 -7.10 0.78 -8.99
C HIS A 52 -6.77 0.46 -7.53
N PHE A 53 -6.44 1.48 -6.73
CA PHE A 53 -6.17 1.31 -5.32
C PHE A 53 -7.47 1.17 -4.53
N ARG A 54 -7.51 0.19 -3.64
CA ARG A 54 -8.60 0.00 -2.67
C ARG A 54 -7.98 -0.12 -1.28
N THR A 55 -8.59 0.56 -0.33
CA THR A 55 -8.25 0.44 1.09
C THR A 55 -9.47 -0.06 1.85
N ASP A 56 -9.25 -0.44 3.10
CA ASP A 56 -10.29 -0.83 4.04
C ASP A 56 -9.97 -0.25 5.42
N VAL A 57 -10.95 -0.34 6.33
CA VAL A 57 -10.87 0.26 7.67
C VAL A 57 -9.69 -0.25 8.51
N SER A 58 -9.16 -1.44 8.22
CA SER A 58 -8.00 -1.96 8.95
C SER A 58 -6.72 -1.13 8.75
N TYR A 59 -6.66 -0.33 7.68
CA TYR A 59 -5.53 0.57 7.39
C TYR A 59 -5.71 1.98 7.93
N LEU A 60 -6.87 2.32 8.55
CA LEU A 60 -7.12 3.68 9.05
C LEU A 60 -5.99 4.20 9.96
N PRO A 61 -5.49 3.44 10.95
CA PRO A 61 -4.44 3.96 11.82
C PRO A 61 -3.09 4.13 11.10
N ASP A 62 -2.81 3.29 10.10
CA ASP A 62 -1.58 3.40 9.30
C ASP A 62 -1.66 4.60 8.34
N LEU A 63 -2.86 4.91 7.80
CA LEU A 63 -3.12 6.11 7.01
C LEU A 63 -2.98 7.38 7.85
N GLU A 64 -3.46 7.37 9.10
CA GLU A 64 -3.31 8.48 10.03
C GLU A 64 -1.84 8.74 10.40
N ALA A 65 -1.09 7.67 10.66
CA ALA A 65 0.35 7.75 10.88
C ALA A 65 1.07 8.30 9.64
N TYR A 66 0.73 7.82 8.45
CA TYR A 66 1.28 8.31 7.20
C TYR A 66 0.99 9.81 6.98
N LEU A 67 -0.23 10.27 7.23
CA LEU A 67 -0.56 11.69 7.17
C LEU A 67 0.28 12.52 8.16
N ALA A 68 0.42 12.04 9.40
CA ALA A 68 1.23 12.73 10.40
C ALA A 68 2.70 12.83 9.97
N ASP A 69 3.26 11.76 9.38
CA ASP A 69 4.62 11.74 8.88
C ASP A 69 4.82 12.66 7.67
N LEU A 70 3.85 12.75 6.75
CA LEU A 70 3.88 13.72 5.64
C LEU A 70 3.95 15.16 6.18
N LEU A 71 3.08 15.50 7.14
CA LEU A 71 3.03 16.85 7.72
C LEU A 71 4.30 17.18 8.49
N ARG A 72 4.81 16.25 9.31
CA ARG A 72 6.08 16.40 10.03
C ARG A 72 7.25 16.55 9.07
N SER A 73 7.27 15.79 7.97
CA SER A 73 8.32 15.89 6.95
C SER A 73 8.33 17.26 6.27
N ARG A 74 7.15 17.82 5.97
CA ARG A 74 7.05 19.20 5.44
C ARG A 74 7.60 20.23 6.41
N GLU A 75 7.21 20.15 7.68
CA GLU A 75 7.70 21.06 8.71
C GLU A 75 9.22 21.00 8.84
N ARG A 76 9.77 19.78 8.90
CA ARG A 76 11.23 19.56 8.97
C ARG A 76 11.95 20.12 7.75
N LEU A 77 11.44 19.89 6.53
CA LEU A 77 12.05 20.39 5.30
C LEU A 77 11.94 21.90 5.15
N ALA A 78 10.85 22.51 5.63
CA ALA A 78 10.68 23.96 5.63
C ALA A 78 11.72 24.68 6.52
N ALA A 79 12.09 24.06 7.65
CA ALA A 79 13.12 24.55 8.55
C ALA A 79 14.55 24.17 8.13
N PHE A 80 14.71 23.19 7.24
CA PHE A 80 16.02 22.68 6.84
C PHE A 80 16.70 23.59 5.83
N SER A 81 17.97 23.91 6.08
CA SER A 81 18.78 24.68 5.13
C SER A 81 19.33 23.75 4.06
N ALA A 82 18.80 23.87 2.84
CA ALA A 82 19.26 23.17 1.65
C ALA A 82 18.96 24.01 0.40
N ASP A 83 19.60 23.67 -0.71
CA ASP A 83 19.30 24.27 -2.00
C ASP A 83 17.81 24.12 -2.33
N THR A 84 17.24 25.14 -3.00
CA THR A 84 15.81 25.18 -3.33
C THR A 84 15.37 23.97 -4.14
N TRP A 85 16.15 23.57 -5.15
CA TRP A 85 15.82 22.40 -5.98
C TRP A 85 15.69 21.11 -5.15
N ALA A 86 16.58 20.90 -4.17
CA ALA A 86 16.57 19.70 -3.33
C ALA A 86 15.41 19.71 -2.34
N ARG A 87 15.07 20.89 -1.79
CA ARG A 87 13.90 21.06 -0.93
C ARG A 87 12.61 20.80 -1.69
N ASP A 88 12.48 21.33 -2.90
CA ASP A 88 11.29 21.16 -3.72
C ASP A 88 11.10 19.70 -4.15
N GLU A 89 12.17 18.99 -4.53
CA GLU A 89 12.11 17.57 -4.86
C GLU A 89 11.78 16.70 -3.64
N ALA A 90 12.30 17.02 -2.46
CA ALA A 90 12.02 16.25 -1.25
C ALA A 90 10.65 16.56 -0.62
N MET A 91 10.05 17.72 -0.94
CA MET A 91 8.82 18.21 -0.31
C MET A 91 7.65 17.26 -0.60
N PRO A 92 6.98 16.72 0.44
CA PRO A 92 5.71 16.02 0.25
C PRO A 92 4.68 16.86 -0.49
N SER A 93 4.01 16.25 -1.48
CA SER A 93 3.04 16.94 -2.32
C SER A 93 1.76 17.32 -1.55
N ASP A 94 1.26 18.54 -1.79
CA ASP A 94 -0.05 18.98 -1.28
C ASP A 94 -1.21 18.11 -1.79
N GLU A 95 -1.08 17.57 -3.01
CA GLU A 95 -2.08 16.68 -3.59
C GLU A 95 -2.13 15.34 -2.84
N GLU A 96 -0.96 14.78 -2.52
CA GLU A 96 -0.84 13.54 -1.75
C GLU A 96 -1.46 13.70 -0.37
N ILE A 97 -1.12 14.77 0.35
CA ILE A 97 -1.72 15.13 1.64
C ILE A 97 -3.24 15.27 1.53
N THR A 98 -3.72 15.97 0.50
CA THR A 98 -5.15 16.17 0.27
C THR A 98 -5.87 14.85 0.00
N ARG A 99 -5.27 13.95 -0.78
CA ARG A 99 -5.82 12.63 -1.09
C ARG A 99 -5.89 11.76 0.16
N VAL A 100 -4.81 11.69 0.95
CA VAL A 100 -4.78 10.93 2.20
C VAL A 100 -5.82 11.47 3.19
N ARG A 101 -5.93 12.80 3.37
CA ARG A 101 -6.96 13.42 4.20
C ARG A 101 -8.38 13.06 3.76
N ARG A 102 -8.66 13.09 2.45
CA ARG A 102 -9.96 12.69 1.90
C ARG A 102 -10.27 11.22 2.16
N LEU A 103 -9.27 10.36 2.03
CA LEU A 103 -9.39 8.93 2.28
C LEU A 103 -9.71 8.63 3.75
N ILE A 104 -8.94 9.19 4.68
CA ILE A 104 -9.16 9.06 6.12
C ILE A 104 -10.56 9.54 6.50
N ARG A 105 -10.98 10.70 5.99
CA ARG A 105 -12.32 11.24 6.27
C ARG A 105 -13.42 10.29 5.81
N ARG A 106 -13.31 9.75 4.58
CA ARG A 106 -14.29 8.78 4.06
C ARG A 106 -14.41 7.57 4.99
N VAL A 107 -13.27 6.94 5.33
CA VAL A 107 -13.27 5.75 6.19
C VAL A 107 -13.85 6.04 7.58
N ARG A 108 -13.60 7.23 8.13
CA ARG A 108 -14.21 7.65 9.41
C ARG A 108 -15.71 7.87 9.28
N THR A 109 -16.17 8.54 8.23
CA THR A 109 -17.61 8.70 7.95
C THR A 109 -18.30 7.35 7.82
N ASP A 110 -17.72 6.41 7.07
CA ASP A 110 -18.27 5.06 6.91
C ASP A 110 -18.39 4.32 8.27
N LEU A 111 -17.50 4.62 9.23
CA LEU A 111 -17.58 4.10 10.60
C LEU A 111 -18.59 4.85 11.49
N ASP A 112 -18.79 6.15 11.25
CA ASP A 112 -19.75 7.03 11.96
C ASP A 112 -21.19 6.71 11.62
N ASP A 113 -21.44 6.17 10.42
CA ASP A 113 -22.77 5.76 9.98
C ASP A 113 -23.21 4.39 10.57
N LEU A 114 -22.33 3.69 11.29
CA LEU A 114 -22.62 2.40 11.89
C LEU A 114 -23.27 2.50 13.27
N THR A 115 -24.02 1.47 13.63
CA THR A 115 -24.47 1.29 15.01
C THR A 115 -23.27 1.10 15.95
N HIS A 116 -23.46 1.38 17.25
CA HIS A 116 -22.42 1.18 18.25
C HIS A 116 -21.94 -0.29 18.32
N GLU A 117 -22.86 -1.24 18.14
CA GLU A 117 -22.56 -2.67 18.13
C GLU A 117 -21.68 -3.05 16.92
N ASP A 118 -22.11 -2.68 15.71
CA ASP A 118 -21.36 -2.96 14.48
C ASP A 118 -19.97 -2.33 14.52
N ARG A 119 -19.89 -1.08 14.98
CA ARG A 119 -18.62 -0.36 15.17
C ARG A 119 -17.68 -1.13 16.09
N THR A 120 -18.19 -1.61 17.22
CA THR A 120 -17.39 -2.37 18.20
C THR A 120 -16.87 -3.66 17.58
N GLN A 121 -17.73 -4.39 16.86
CA GLN A 121 -17.37 -5.63 16.19
C GLN A 121 -16.30 -5.41 15.11
N ILE A 122 -16.46 -4.36 14.28
CA ILE A 122 -15.46 -3.99 13.27
C ILE A 122 -14.12 -3.63 13.92
N GLN A 123 -14.12 -2.84 15.00
CA GLN A 123 -12.89 -2.47 15.71
C GLN A 123 -12.15 -3.70 16.25
N GLN A 124 -12.88 -4.68 16.80
CA GLN A 124 -12.30 -5.96 17.23
C GLN A 124 -11.71 -6.74 16.07
N ALA A 125 -12.43 -6.86 14.94
CA ALA A 125 -11.93 -7.52 13.74
C ALA A 125 -10.68 -6.85 13.19
N VAL A 126 -10.65 -5.51 13.14
CA VAL A 126 -9.48 -4.72 12.74
C VAL A 126 -8.29 -5.01 13.65
N ALA A 127 -8.49 -5.06 14.97
CA ALA A 127 -7.42 -5.36 15.92
C ALA A 127 -6.82 -6.76 15.68
N VAL A 128 -7.64 -7.75 15.35
CA VAL A 128 -7.18 -9.10 14.98
C VAL A 128 -6.38 -9.08 13.68
N VAL A 129 -6.92 -8.47 12.62
CA VAL A 129 -6.24 -8.37 11.31
C VAL A 129 -4.88 -7.69 11.43
N ARG A 130 -4.82 -6.56 12.14
CA ARG A 130 -3.56 -5.82 12.32
C ARG A 130 -2.54 -6.63 13.12
N ARG A 131 -2.97 -7.34 14.17
CA ARG A 131 -2.09 -8.24 14.93
C ARG A 131 -1.51 -9.33 14.03
N SER A 132 -2.33 -9.94 13.19
CA SER A 132 -1.88 -10.97 12.23
C SER A 132 -0.84 -10.41 11.25
N ARG A 133 -1.00 -9.18 10.74
CA ARG A 133 -0.01 -8.53 9.86
C ARG A 133 1.32 -8.22 10.55
N GLN A 134 1.33 -8.02 11.86
CA GLN A 134 2.56 -7.78 12.62
C GLN A 134 3.35 -9.07 12.88
N VAL A 135 2.64 -10.18 13.09
CA VAL A 135 3.22 -11.48 13.49
C VAL A 135 3.57 -12.35 12.28
N VAL A 136 2.75 -12.34 11.23
CA VAL A 136 2.95 -13.18 10.03
C VAL A 136 3.41 -12.30 8.88
N THR A 137 4.60 -12.60 8.34
CA THR A 137 5.07 -11.99 7.08
C THR A 137 4.34 -12.67 5.92
N LEU A 138 3.10 -12.26 5.65
CA LEU A 138 2.25 -12.80 4.57
C LEU A 138 2.73 -12.39 3.16
N GLY A 139 4.03 -12.10 2.98
CA GLY A 139 4.54 -11.39 1.80
C GLY A 139 4.07 -9.93 1.71
N MET A 140 3.36 -9.43 2.72
CA MET A 140 3.00 -8.02 2.84
C MET A 140 4.27 -7.27 3.27
N PRO A 141 4.75 -6.26 2.51
CA PRO A 141 5.82 -5.42 3.00
C PRO A 141 5.38 -4.81 4.34
N ARG A 142 6.24 -4.92 5.36
CA ARG A 142 6.08 -4.09 6.57
C ARG A 142 5.95 -2.66 6.05
N VAL A 143 4.91 -1.95 6.48
CA VAL A 143 4.69 -0.55 6.13
C VAL A 143 5.79 0.28 6.80
N ALA A 144 7.01 0.19 6.27
CA ALA A 144 7.92 1.31 6.32
C ALA A 144 7.26 2.38 5.45
N ALA A 145 7.23 3.62 5.93
CA ALA A 145 6.80 4.74 5.11
C ALA A 145 7.51 4.63 3.74
N PRO A 146 6.77 4.62 2.61
CA PRO A 146 7.42 4.61 1.32
C PRO A 146 8.43 5.76 1.30
N VAL A 147 9.66 5.48 0.86
CA VAL A 147 10.66 6.53 0.68
C VAL A 147 10.01 7.58 -0.23
N LEU A 148 9.78 8.78 0.31
CA LEU A 148 9.24 9.89 -0.45
C LEU A 148 10.25 10.19 -1.57
N ASN A 149 9.80 10.01 -2.81
CA ASN A 149 10.62 10.03 -4.02
C ASN A 149 11.77 9.00 -4.05
N PRO A 150 11.49 7.73 -4.42
CA PRO A 150 12.55 6.90 -4.97
C PRO A 150 13.01 7.58 -6.26
N ARG A 151 14.26 8.05 -6.29
CA ARG A 151 14.88 8.51 -7.53
C ARG A 151 14.64 7.43 -8.61
N PRO A 152 14.22 7.79 -9.83
CA PRO A 152 14.22 6.82 -10.91
C PRO A 152 15.64 6.25 -11.03
N GLU A 153 15.79 4.92 -10.94
CA GLU A 153 17.06 4.28 -11.27
C GLU A 153 17.45 4.75 -12.66
N ARG A 154 18.66 5.34 -12.76
CA ARG A 154 19.20 5.71 -14.06
C ARG A 154 19.33 4.41 -14.86
N PRO A 155 18.80 4.32 -16.10
CA PRO A 155 19.04 3.15 -16.92
C PRO A 155 20.56 2.98 -17.06
N SER A 156 21.03 1.77 -16.74
CA SER A 156 22.41 1.37 -16.99
C SER A 156 22.69 1.58 -18.48
N VAL A 157 23.53 2.56 -18.80
CA VAL A 157 24.05 2.79 -20.15
C VAL A 157 25.14 1.76 -20.42
#